data_AF-A0A293L687-F1
#
_entry.id   AF-A0A293L687-F1
#
_cell.length_a   1.000
_cell.length_b   1.000
_cell.length_c   1.000
_cell.angle_alpha   90.00
_cell.angle_beta   90.00
_cell.angle_gamma   90.00
#
_symmetry.space_group_name_H-M   'P 1'
#
loop_
_entity.id
_entity.type
_entity.pdbx_description
1 polymer ?
#
loop_
_entity_poly.entity_id
_entity_poly.type
_entity_poly.pdbx_seq_one_letter_code
_entity_poly.pdbx_strand_id
1 'polypeptide(L)'
;MKKAKMAVDDPKPHTDLPPPPVLAGLGTGLENDADIRALEEEILELQEYNAKVESEMIRLRTDITQMEQQIRMTERDNQALAQKTGSLNEYYDSLRHNFISLLDRIPSLEEKPTPDNFDSYLSKLQALCVDSHREDNRALFTSVRQALQDFTVPIQHPSGWIRS
;
A
#
# COMPACT_ATOMS: atom_id res chain seq x y z
N MET A 1 -13.40 -27.91 62.02
CA MET A 1 -13.25 -27.39 63.40
C MET A 1 -12.09 -28.11 64.08
N LYS A 2 -11.01 -27.40 64.43
CA LYS A 2 -10.27 -27.57 65.69
C LYS A 2 -9.22 -26.45 65.80
N LYS A 3 -9.41 -25.61 66.82
CA LYS A 3 -8.48 -24.55 67.23
C LYS A 3 -7.37 -25.19 68.05
N ALA A 4 -6.14 -24.73 67.90
CA ALA A 4 -5.11 -24.85 68.92
C ALA A 4 -4.40 -23.50 69.03
N LYS A 5 -4.60 -22.85 70.17
CA LYS A 5 -3.98 -21.60 70.59
C LYS A 5 -2.89 -22.02 71.57
N MET A 6 -1.63 -21.68 71.30
CA MET A 6 -0.54 -21.78 72.27
C MET A 6 0.12 -20.42 72.36
N ALA A 7 0.31 -19.94 73.57
CA ALA A 7 0.72 -18.57 73.87
C ALA A 7 2.08 -18.58 74.58
N VAL A 8 2.85 -17.52 74.31
CA VAL A 8 3.92 -16.90 75.11
C VAL A 8 5.27 -17.62 75.18
N ASP A 9 6.29 -16.97 74.60
CA ASP A 9 7.46 -16.48 75.37
C ASP A 9 8.15 -15.35 74.55
N ASP A 10 8.12 -14.13 75.06
CA ASP A 10 8.81 -12.96 74.48
C ASP A 10 10.17 -12.79 75.16
N PRO A 11 11.32 -12.96 74.48
CA PRO A 11 12.60 -12.67 75.08
C PRO A 11 12.87 -11.15 75.05
N LYS A 12 13.08 -10.58 76.24
CA LYS A 12 13.50 -9.18 76.47
C LYS A 12 14.77 -8.82 75.67
N PRO A 13 14.90 -7.56 75.19
CA PRO A 13 16.11 -7.12 74.49
C PRO A 13 17.23 -6.83 75.50
N HIS A 14 18.33 -7.59 75.43
CA HIS A 14 19.58 -7.25 76.09
C HIS A 14 20.33 -6.22 75.23
N THR A 15 20.27 -4.95 75.63
CA THR A 15 21.11 -3.88 75.07
C THR A 15 22.44 -3.83 75.84
N ASP A 16 23.46 -4.49 75.32
CA ASP A 16 24.86 -4.21 75.65
C ASP A 16 25.62 -3.99 74.34
N LEU A 17 25.62 -2.75 73.86
CA LEU A 17 26.51 -2.30 72.79
C LEU A 17 27.67 -1.51 73.41
N PRO A 18 28.94 -1.86 73.12
CA PRO A 18 30.09 -1.07 73.54
C PRO A 18 30.09 0.30 72.84
N PRO A 19 30.75 1.33 73.42
CA PRO A 19 30.74 2.67 72.86
C PRO A 19 31.40 2.71 71.47
N PRO A 20 30.88 3.49 70.51
CA PRO A 20 31.42 3.55 69.17
C PRO A 20 32.82 4.20 69.16
N PRO A 21 33.75 3.70 68.32
CA PRO A 21 35.08 4.30 68.19
C PRO A 21 35.01 5.67 67.52
N VAL A 22 35.87 6.57 68.02
CA VAL A 22 36.00 7.97 67.61
C VAL A 22 36.52 8.05 66.16
N LEU A 23 35.86 8.86 65.33
CA LEU A 23 36.20 9.08 63.91
C LEU A 23 37.67 9.52 63.73
N ALA A 24 38.50 8.62 63.20
CA ALA A 24 39.73 8.96 62.50
C ALA A 24 39.52 8.62 61.02
N GLY A 25 38.90 9.55 60.28
CA GLY A 25 38.51 9.33 58.88
C GLY A 25 38.44 10.63 58.09
N LEU A 26 39.50 11.44 58.12
CA LEU A 26 39.62 12.64 57.27
C LEU A 26 40.24 12.34 55.89
N GLY A 27 40.36 11.07 55.50
CA GLY A 27 40.93 10.63 54.21
C GLY A 27 39.93 10.00 53.23
N THR A 28 38.74 9.59 53.67
CA THR A 28 37.78 8.84 52.82
C THR A 28 36.65 9.71 52.26
N GLY A 29 36.47 10.94 52.77
CA GLY A 29 35.41 11.84 52.31
C GLY A 29 35.68 12.46 50.93
N LEU A 30 36.94 12.72 50.59
CA LEU A 30 37.32 13.41 49.34
C LEU A 30 37.30 12.49 48.11
N GLU A 31 37.63 11.21 48.28
CA GLU A 31 37.59 10.19 47.22
C GLU A 31 36.14 9.87 46.86
N ASN A 32 35.28 9.70 47.88
CA ASN A 32 33.83 9.56 47.68
C ASN A 32 33.19 10.78 46.97
N ASP A 33 33.66 12.00 47.23
CA ASP A 33 33.14 13.22 46.61
C ASP A 33 33.62 13.39 45.15
N ALA A 34 34.76 12.79 44.79
CA ALA A 34 35.21 12.70 43.40
C ALA A 34 34.41 11.63 42.63
N ASP A 35 34.18 10.47 43.25
CA ASP A 35 33.38 9.39 42.66
C ASP A 35 31.92 9.81 42.45
N ILE A 36 31.32 10.53 43.41
CA ILE A 36 29.97 11.09 43.26
C ILE A 36 29.90 12.04 42.07
N ARG A 37 30.87 12.96 41.92
CA ARG A 37 30.90 13.89 40.78
C ARG A 37 31.08 13.19 39.43
N ALA A 38 31.89 12.13 39.37
CA ALA A 38 32.06 11.33 38.17
C ALA A 38 30.75 10.61 37.76
N LEU A 39 30.03 10.05 38.74
CA LEU A 39 28.71 9.44 38.50
C LEU A 39 27.66 10.47 38.06
N GLU A 40 27.70 11.69 38.62
CA GLU A 40 26.82 12.78 38.18
C GLU A 40 27.08 13.16 36.72
N GLU A 41 28.35 13.24 36.31
CA GLU A 41 28.74 13.48 34.91
C GLU A 41 28.28 12.35 33.98
N GLU A 42 28.47 11.09 34.37
CA GLU A 42 27.98 9.93 33.61
C GLU A 42 26.45 9.93 33.48
N ILE A 43 25.73 10.28 34.54
CA ILE A 43 24.26 10.42 34.50
C ILE A 43 23.85 11.50 33.50
N LEU A 44 24.54 12.65 33.46
CA LEU A 44 24.25 13.72 32.52
C LEU A 44 24.51 13.30 31.08
N GLU A 45 25.64 12.64 30.80
CA GLU A 45 25.95 12.12 29.46
C GLU A 45 24.92 11.08 29.01
N LEU A 46 24.51 10.17 29.90
CA LEU A 46 23.47 9.18 29.61
C LEU A 46 22.11 9.84 29.37
N GLN A 47 21.77 10.90 30.10
CA GLN A 47 20.54 11.66 29.89
C GLN A 47 20.53 12.37 28.53
N GLU A 48 21.65 13.00 28.14
CA GLU A 48 21.77 13.62 26.82
C GLU A 48 21.66 12.59 25.70
N TYR A 49 22.33 11.45 25.85
CA TYR A 49 22.25 10.36 24.88
C TYR A 49 20.83 9.79 24.77
N ASN A 50 20.15 9.54 25.91
CA ASN A 50 18.76 9.09 25.92
C ASN A 50 17.84 10.10 25.23
N ALA A 51 17.97 11.39 25.54
CA ALA A 51 17.17 12.44 24.90
C ALA A 51 17.36 12.47 23.38
N LYS A 52 18.59 12.24 22.90
CA LYS A 52 18.90 12.13 21.47
C LYS A 52 18.23 10.91 20.85
N VAL A 53 18.36 9.73 21.45
CA VAL A 53 17.74 8.49 20.95
C VAL A 53 16.21 8.61 20.94
N GLU A 54 15.61 9.18 21.99
CA GLU A 54 14.17 9.43 22.04
C GLU A 54 13.71 10.35 20.90
N SER A 55 14.47 11.42 20.62
CA SER A 55 14.21 12.32 19.49
C SER A 55 14.25 11.59 18.15
N GLU A 56 15.27 10.74 17.93
CA GLU A 56 15.38 9.93 16.71
C GLU A 56 14.24 8.92 16.59
N MET A 57 13.84 8.28 17.70
CA MET A 57 12.71 7.36 17.74
C MET A 57 11.39 8.06 17.37
N ILE A 58 11.17 9.28 17.87
CA ILE A 58 10.00 10.09 17.51
C ILE A 58 10.01 10.40 16.01
N ARG A 59 11.15 10.79 15.44
CA ARG A 59 11.29 11.05 14.01
C ARG A 59 10.97 9.80 13.19
N LEU A 60 11.57 8.66 13.53
CA LEU A 60 11.30 7.38 12.85
C LEU A 60 9.82 7.01 12.90
N ARG A 61 9.16 7.21 14.04
CA ARG A 61 7.72 6.93 14.17
C ARG A 61 6.86 7.83 13.28
N THR A 62 7.22 9.11 13.16
CA THR A 62 6.57 10.04 12.24
C THR A 62 6.78 9.59 10.80
N ASP A 63 8.00 9.24 10.42
CA ASP A 63 8.34 8.78 9.07
C ASP A 63 7.57 7.51 8.71
N ILE A 64 7.50 6.53 9.63
CA ILE A 64 6.70 5.31 9.47
C ILE A 64 5.22 5.67 9.22
N THR A 65 4.66 6.55 10.03
CA THR A 65 3.25 6.95 9.90
C THR A 65 2.98 7.62 8.55
N GLN A 66 3.90 8.46 8.07
CA GLN A 66 3.81 9.10 6.75
C GLN A 66 3.89 8.07 5.62
N MET A 67 4.84 7.13 5.70
CA MET A 67 4.97 6.04 4.73
C MET A 67 3.71 5.18 4.67
N GLU A 68 3.13 4.83 5.82
CA GLU A 68 1.86 4.08 5.87
C GLU A 68 0.68 4.85 5.25
N GLN A 69 0.64 6.18 5.41
CA GLN A 69 -0.37 7.01 4.75
C GLN A 69 -0.15 7.03 3.23
N GLN A 70 1.10 7.15 2.78
CA GLN A 70 1.44 7.15 1.37
C GLN A 70 1.07 5.81 0.71
N ILE A 71 1.39 4.68 1.34
CA ILE A 71 1.02 3.34 0.86
C ILE A 71 -0.50 3.25 0.70
N ARG A 72 -1.27 3.66 1.71
CA ARG A 72 -2.75 3.67 1.66
C ARG A 72 -3.31 4.57 0.55
N MET A 73 -2.60 5.63 0.19
CA MET A 73 -2.99 6.49 -0.93
C MET A 73 -2.72 5.78 -2.27
N THR A 74 -1.50 5.26 -2.46
CA THR A 74 -1.12 4.52 -3.65
C THR A 74 -1.99 3.29 -3.90
N GLU A 75 -2.41 2.57 -2.85
CA GLU A 75 -3.35 1.46 -2.96
C GLU A 75 -4.71 1.89 -3.51
N ARG A 76 -5.23 3.04 -3.08
CA ARG A 76 -6.48 3.59 -3.63
C ARG A 76 -6.34 3.99 -5.08
N ASP A 77 -5.23 4.64 -5.44
CA ASP A 77 -4.96 5.02 -6.82
C ASP A 77 -4.85 3.80 -7.74
N ASN A 78 -4.17 2.75 -7.26
CA ASN A 78 -4.08 1.47 -7.97
C ASN A 78 -5.44 0.81 -8.15
N GLN A 79 -6.31 0.85 -7.13
CA GLN A 79 -7.69 0.33 -7.25
C GLN A 79 -8.50 1.13 -8.27
N ALA A 80 -8.40 2.46 -8.26
CA ALA A 80 -9.07 3.32 -9.23
C ALA A 80 -8.58 3.05 -10.66
N LEU A 81 -7.27 2.83 -10.83
CA LEU A 81 -6.69 2.47 -12.12
C LEU A 81 -7.17 1.08 -12.58
N ALA A 82 -7.23 0.10 -11.69
CA ALA A 82 -7.76 -1.23 -12.00
C ALA A 82 -9.23 -1.18 -12.43
N GLN A 83 -10.05 -0.38 -11.75
CA GLN A 83 -11.45 -0.15 -12.16
C GLN A 83 -11.53 0.48 -13.55
N LYS A 84 -10.73 1.51 -13.83
CA LYS A 84 -10.68 2.15 -15.15
C LYS A 84 -10.28 1.17 -16.25
N THR A 85 -9.27 0.34 -16.00
CA THR A 85 -8.85 -0.71 -16.92
C THR A 85 -9.96 -1.73 -17.18
N GLY A 86 -10.67 -2.16 -16.13
CA GLY A 86 -11.83 -3.06 -16.25
C GLY A 86 -12.92 -2.48 -17.15
N SER A 87 -13.33 -1.23 -16.90
CA SER A 87 -14.33 -0.55 -17.73
C SER A 87 -13.88 -0.36 -19.18
N LEU A 88 -12.59 -0.09 -19.42
CA LEU A 88 -12.04 -0.01 -20.78
C LEU A 88 -12.10 -1.37 -21.49
N ASN A 89 -11.82 -2.46 -20.77
CA ASN A 89 -11.92 -3.81 -21.33
C ASN A 89 -13.36 -4.15 -21.70
N GLU A 90 -14.33 -3.85 -20.83
CA GLU A 90 -15.76 -4.02 -21.12
C GLU A 90 -16.22 -3.20 -22.34
N TYR A 91 -15.71 -1.98 -22.47
CA TYR A 91 -15.97 -1.14 -23.63
C TYR A 91 -15.38 -1.74 -24.91
N TYR A 92 -14.13 -2.21 -24.85
CA TYR A 92 -13.49 -2.86 -25.99
C TYR A 92 -14.26 -4.13 -26.41
N ASP A 93 -14.66 -4.96 -25.45
CA ASP A 93 -15.46 -6.15 -25.71
C ASP A 93 -16.81 -5.79 -26.33
N SER A 94 -17.49 -4.77 -25.82
CA SER A 94 -18.75 -4.28 -26.38
C SER A 94 -18.57 -3.77 -27.82
N LEU A 95 -17.52 -2.98 -28.07
CA LEU A 95 -17.23 -2.46 -29.39
C LEU A 95 -16.94 -3.58 -30.37
N ARG A 96 -16.13 -4.55 -29.95
CA ARG A 96 -15.78 -5.75 -30.71
C ARG A 96 -17.00 -6.61 -31.03
N HIS A 97 -17.89 -6.87 -30.08
CA HIS A 97 -19.14 -7.59 -30.32
C HIS A 97 -20.03 -6.87 -31.34
N ASN A 98 -20.16 -5.54 -31.23
CA ASN A 98 -20.91 -4.76 -32.20
C ASN A 98 -20.29 -4.85 -33.61
N PHE A 99 -18.95 -4.81 -33.71
CA PHE A 99 -18.23 -4.94 -34.97
C PHE A 99 -18.41 -6.32 -35.60
N ILE A 100 -18.30 -7.39 -34.81
CA ILE A 100 -18.56 -8.77 -35.25
C ILE A 100 -19.99 -8.86 -35.79
N SER A 101 -20.98 -8.36 -35.05
CA SER A 101 -22.39 -8.38 -35.44
C SER A 101 -22.65 -7.60 -36.73
N LEU A 102 -21.97 -6.46 -36.90
CA LEU A 102 -22.06 -5.64 -38.11
C LEU A 102 -21.52 -6.38 -39.33
N LEU A 103 -20.33 -6.98 -39.19
CA LEU A 103 -19.65 -7.69 -40.26
C LEU A 103 -20.35 -9.01 -40.59
N ASP A 104 -20.95 -9.70 -39.62
CA ASP A 104 -21.72 -10.93 -39.85
C ASP A 104 -22.92 -10.70 -40.78
N ARG A 105 -23.51 -9.50 -40.77
CA ARG A 105 -24.61 -9.12 -41.68
C ARG A 105 -24.19 -8.90 -43.13
N ILE A 106 -22.89 -8.90 -43.43
CA ILE A 106 -22.37 -8.73 -44.78
C ILE A 106 -22.20 -10.12 -45.43
N PRO A 107 -23.02 -10.46 -46.44
CA PRO A 107 -23.01 -11.79 -47.05
C PRO A 107 -21.82 -12.03 -48.00
N SER A 108 -21.16 -10.96 -48.47
CA SER A 108 -20.01 -11.04 -49.39
C SER A 108 -18.68 -11.37 -48.71
N LEU A 109 -18.66 -11.55 -47.39
CA LEU A 109 -17.47 -11.94 -46.64
C LEU A 109 -17.33 -13.47 -46.61
N GLU A 110 -16.27 -13.99 -47.24
CA GLU A 110 -15.98 -15.44 -47.28
C GLU A 110 -15.67 -16.02 -45.90
N GLU A 111 -14.90 -15.29 -45.09
CA GLU A 111 -14.61 -15.63 -43.69
C GLU A 111 -15.44 -14.72 -42.78
N LYS A 112 -16.10 -15.31 -41.78
CA LYS A 112 -16.85 -14.56 -40.77
C LYS A 112 -15.96 -14.24 -39.57
N PRO A 113 -16.02 -13.00 -39.04
CA PRO A 113 -15.30 -12.67 -37.83
C PRO A 113 -15.92 -13.39 -36.63
N THR A 114 -15.07 -13.96 -35.78
CA THR A 114 -15.43 -14.59 -34.51
C THR A 114 -14.65 -13.93 -33.38
N PRO A 115 -15.06 -14.14 -32.13
CA PRO A 115 -14.29 -13.69 -30.98
C PRO A 115 -12.82 -14.15 -31.02
N ASP A 116 -12.53 -15.35 -31.49
CA ASP A 116 -11.15 -15.88 -31.43
C ASP A 116 -10.26 -15.39 -32.57
N ASN A 117 -10.83 -15.03 -33.73
CA ASN A 117 -10.07 -14.63 -34.92
C ASN A 117 -10.10 -13.12 -35.21
N PHE A 118 -10.85 -12.32 -34.45
CA PHE A 118 -11.18 -10.94 -34.78
C PHE A 118 -9.98 -10.05 -35.12
N ASP A 119 -8.88 -10.12 -34.36
CA ASP A 119 -7.71 -9.26 -34.60
C ASP A 119 -6.98 -9.62 -35.89
N SER A 120 -6.84 -10.92 -36.15
CA SER A 120 -6.30 -11.43 -37.41
C SER A 120 -7.23 -11.09 -38.58
N TYR A 121 -8.54 -11.16 -38.35
CA TYR A 121 -9.57 -10.79 -39.31
C TYR A 121 -9.52 -9.30 -39.66
N LEU A 122 -9.43 -8.42 -38.67
CA LEU A 122 -9.28 -6.98 -38.86
C LEU A 122 -8.01 -6.66 -39.63
N SER A 123 -6.90 -7.34 -39.34
CA SER A 123 -5.64 -7.16 -40.07
C SER A 123 -5.78 -7.53 -41.55
N LYS A 124 -6.46 -8.66 -41.86
CA LYS A 124 -6.79 -9.05 -43.23
C LYS A 124 -7.72 -8.02 -43.90
N LEU A 125 -8.77 -7.60 -43.21
CA LEU A 125 -9.73 -6.61 -43.71
C LEU A 125 -9.04 -5.27 -44.00
N GLN A 126 -8.13 -4.83 -43.13
CA GLN A 126 -7.32 -3.64 -43.33
C GLN A 126 -6.43 -3.77 -44.58
N ALA A 127 -5.78 -4.91 -44.79
CA ALA A 127 -4.98 -5.16 -45.99
C ALA A 127 -5.84 -5.08 -47.26
N LEU A 128 -7.05 -5.66 -47.24
CA LEU A 128 -8.01 -5.59 -48.35
C LEU A 128 -8.49 -4.15 -48.62
N CYS A 129 -8.66 -3.34 -47.58
CA CYS A 129 -9.00 -1.91 -47.69
C CYS A 129 -7.86 -1.10 -48.32
N VAL A 130 -6.61 -1.39 -47.97
CA VAL A 130 -5.44 -0.68 -48.52
C VAL A 130 -5.24 -1.01 -50.00
N ASP A 131 -5.55 -2.25 -50.41
CA ASP A 131 -5.47 -2.72 -51.80
C ASP A 131 -6.74 -2.34 -52.62
N SER A 132 -7.17 -1.08 -52.49
CA SER A 132 -8.43 -0.50 -53.00
C SER A 132 -8.59 -0.50 -54.53
N HIS A 133 -7.61 -1.01 -55.27
CA HIS A 133 -7.58 -0.97 -56.74
C HIS A 133 -8.20 -2.23 -57.39
N ARG A 134 -8.59 -3.22 -56.60
CA ARG A 134 -9.28 -4.42 -57.09
C ARG A 134 -10.78 -4.14 -57.21
N GLU A 135 -11.31 -4.17 -58.43
CA GLU A 135 -12.73 -3.94 -58.72
C GLU A 135 -13.65 -4.90 -57.95
N ASP A 136 -13.15 -6.08 -57.61
CA ASP A 136 -13.84 -7.14 -56.85
C ASP A 136 -14.25 -6.69 -55.43
N ASN A 137 -13.53 -5.75 -54.82
CA ASN A 137 -13.79 -5.29 -53.45
C ASN A 137 -14.89 -4.22 -53.39
N ARG A 138 -15.36 -3.71 -54.52
CA ARG A 138 -16.33 -2.59 -54.58
C ARG A 138 -17.66 -2.92 -53.90
N ALA A 139 -18.20 -4.12 -54.12
CA ALA A 139 -19.45 -4.55 -53.50
C ALA A 139 -19.29 -4.69 -51.98
N LEU A 140 -18.16 -5.25 -51.53
CA LEU A 140 -17.82 -5.34 -50.11
C LEU A 140 -17.76 -3.96 -49.45
N PHE A 141 -17.04 -3.00 -50.05
CA PHE A 141 -16.95 -1.63 -49.50
C PHE A 141 -18.31 -0.93 -49.42
N THR A 142 -19.20 -1.15 -50.40
CA THR A 142 -20.58 -0.64 -50.33
C THR A 142 -21.35 -1.25 -49.16
N SER A 143 -21.27 -2.58 -48.98
CA SER A 143 -21.92 -3.26 -47.85
C SER A 143 -21.37 -2.84 -46.49
N VAL A 144 -20.05 -2.71 -46.35
CA VAL A 144 -19.40 -2.20 -45.14
C VAL A 144 -19.84 -0.77 -44.85
N ARG A 145 -19.85 0.10 -45.86
CA ARG A 145 -20.29 1.49 -45.70
C ARG A 145 -21.75 1.58 -45.24
N GLN A 146 -22.64 0.75 -45.78
CA GLN A 146 -24.04 0.70 -45.35
C GLN A 146 -24.16 0.20 -43.91
N ALA A 147 -23.45 -0.87 -43.57
CA ALA A 147 -23.48 -1.45 -42.24
C ALA A 147 -22.91 -0.48 -41.18
N LEU A 148 -21.92 0.34 -41.54
CA LEU A 148 -21.38 1.41 -40.70
C LEU A 148 -22.35 2.57 -40.46
N GLN A 149 -23.33 2.82 -41.34
CA GLN A 149 -24.38 3.82 -41.08
C GLN A 149 -25.33 3.37 -39.95
N ASP A 150 -25.53 2.05 -39.83
CA ASP A 150 -26.35 1.46 -38.77
C ASP A 150 -25.55 1.23 -37.47
N PHE A 151 -24.24 1.46 -37.51
CA PHE A 151 -23.36 1.26 -36.37
C PHE A 151 -23.56 2.36 -35.33
N THR A 152 -24.14 2.00 -34.20
CA THR A 152 -24.21 2.87 -33.04
C THR A 152 -23.19 2.42 -32.03
N VAL A 153 -22.18 3.25 -31.78
CA VAL A 153 -21.32 3.05 -30.62
C VAL A 153 -22.20 3.26 -29.39
N PRO A 154 -22.25 2.33 -28.43
CA PRO A 154 -22.87 2.61 -27.14
C PRO A 154 -22.04 3.73 -26.50
N ILE A 155 -22.51 4.97 -26.62
CA ILE A 155 -21.95 6.12 -25.91
C ILE A 155 -22.37 5.97 -24.45
N GLN A 156 -21.73 5.06 -23.72
CA GLN A 156 -21.67 5.20 -22.28
C GLN A 156 -20.70 6.35 -22.03
N HIS A 157 -21.26 7.52 -21.70
CA HIS A 157 -20.47 8.65 -21.22
C HIS A 157 -19.57 8.15 -20.08
N PRO A 158 -18.24 8.23 -20.24
CA PRO A 158 -17.34 7.91 -19.16
C PRO A 158 -17.29 9.15 -18.25
N SER A 159 -18.35 9.36 -17.47
CA SER A 159 -18.50 10.51 -16.56
C SER A 159 -17.42 10.56 -15.46
N GLY A 160 -16.53 9.57 -15.39
CA GLY A 160 -15.37 9.53 -14.50
C GLY A 160 -13.99 9.70 -15.16
N TRP A 161 -13.88 9.91 -16.48
CA TRP A 161 -12.57 9.92 -17.14
C TRP A 161 -11.89 11.30 -17.13
N ILE A 162 -12.67 12.35 -16.89
CA ILE A 162 -12.24 13.76 -16.88
C ILE A 162 -12.52 14.37 -15.50
N ARG A 163 -11.87 13.87 -14.47
CA ARG A 163 -11.58 14.68 -13.27
C ARG A 163 -10.15 14.40 -12.85
N SER A 164 -9.26 15.27 -13.31
CA SER A 164 -7.99 15.58 -12.67
C SER A 164 -8.17 16.88 -11.88
#